data_AF-A0A1E1W9K1-F1
#
_entry.id   AF-A0A1E1W9K1-F1
#
_cell.length_a   1.000
_cell.length_b   1.000
_cell.length_c   1.000
_cell.angle_alpha   90.00
_cell.angle_beta   90.00
_cell.angle_gamma   90.00
#
_symmetry.space_group_name_H-M   'P 1'
#
loop_
_entity.id
_entity.type
_entity.pdbx_description
1 polymer ?
#
loop_
_entity_poly.entity_id
_entity_poly.type
_entity_poly.pdbx_seq_one_letter_code
_entity_poly.pdbx_strand_id
1 'polypeptide(L)'
;GEPYVLSGSSAHKYITVPPYMIPQTLAFSFLQMNFLYDIIKLIVQQMRLWFNKQFDELMAMKKREVGLVAERNSRLRFIIEELNKLSDLRGSFHHLLIQIKDPEWRQEEQPIKLIKVDPEECTIPPYISPSQIVIVPPDPGPKDDFRERALNEMMDGVLEKLWHEEIKKPIPKPQCMLDKEPENWNEDDLRLVFDYEAKVKFRNEERDKYRKMLHAEYAKLSQVLNEGIVKFNMKVKDTWLKKLKVDSVIGQENLNLMRLRRANLDRLESAEKLEDLRCDQQRNKQHYSTYNLLLSK
;
A
#
# COMPACT_ATOMS: atom_id res chain seq x y z
N GLY A 1 34.51 2.65 21.77
CA GLY A 1 33.70 1.42 21.75
C GLY A 1 32.29 1.81 22.13
N GLU A 2 31.28 1.29 21.42
CA GLU A 2 29.88 1.59 21.75
C GLU A 2 29.56 1.07 23.17
N PRO A 3 29.15 1.94 24.12
CA PRO A 3 29.03 1.58 25.54
C PRO A 3 27.95 0.52 25.81
N TYR A 4 27.02 0.33 24.86
CA TYR A 4 25.87 -0.55 25.00
C TYR A 4 26.12 -2.00 24.54
N VAL A 5 27.23 -2.28 23.84
CA VAL A 5 27.53 -3.63 23.32
C VAL A 5 27.71 -4.64 24.46
N LEU A 6 28.23 -4.18 25.59
CA LEU A 6 28.42 -5.00 26.80
C LEU A 6 27.16 -5.06 27.70
N SER A 7 26.12 -4.29 27.39
CA SER A 7 24.87 -4.26 28.18
C SER A 7 23.92 -5.42 27.86
N GLY A 8 24.20 -6.20 26.80
CA GLY A 8 23.34 -7.30 26.36
C GLY A 8 22.06 -6.84 25.65
N SER A 9 21.99 -5.59 25.22
CA SER A 9 20.88 -5.01 24.44
C SER A 9 21.31 -4.65 23.02
N SER A 10 20.52 -5.05 22.03
CA SER A 10 20.71 -4.67 20.61
C SER A 10 19.88 -3.44 20.21
N ALA A 11 19.14 -2.83 21.15
CA ALA A 11 18.21 -1.73 20.88
C ALA A 11 18.91 -0.43 20.45
N HIS A 12 20.15 -0.21 20.89
CA HIS A 12 20.99 0.95 20.53
C HIS A 12 21.18 1.15 19.02
N LYS A 13 21.00 0.10 18.21
CA LYS A 13 21.10 0.17 16.74
C LYS A 13 19.94 0.90 16.09
N TYR A 14 18.81 1.03 16.78
CA TYR A 14 17.56 1.54 16.21
C TYR A 14 17.04 2.76 16.97
N ILE A 15 17.19 2.78 18.30
CA ILE A 15 16.68 3.83 19.17
C ILE A 15 17.76 4.33 20.13
N THR A 16 17.60 5.56 20.61
CA THR A 16 18.46 6.11 21.65
C THR A 16 18.13 5.49 22.98
N VAL A 17 19.03 4.65 23.50
CA VAL A 17 18.87 3.99 24.79
C VAL A 17 19.02 5.02 25.91
N PRO A 18 18.14 5.01 26.94
CA PRO A 18 18.28 5.90 28.08
C PRO A 18 19.65 5.78 28.76
N PRO A 19 20.31 6.91 29.11
CA PRO A 19 21.67 6.89 29.66
C PRO A 19 21.79 6.22 31.04
N TYR A 20 20.68 6.09 31.76
CA TYR A 20 20.60 5.48 33.09
C TYR A 20 20.40 3.96 33.05
N MET A 21 20.50 3.33 31.87
CA MET A 21 20.36 1.88 31.73
C MET A 21 21.55 1.17 32.42
N ILE A 22 21.23 0.34 33.41
CA ILE A 22 22.21 -0.50 34.12
C ILE A 22 22.31 -1.87 33.40
N PRO A 23 23.52 -2.38 33.12
CA PRO A 23 23.68 -3.74 32.62
C PRO A 23 23.03 -4.77 33.56
N GLN A 24 22.39 -5.81 33.01
CA GLN A 24 21.71 -6.83 33.81
C GLN A 24 22.62 -7.49 34.86
N THR A 25 23.90 -7.66 34.53
CA THR A 25 24.91 -8.25 35.42
C THR A 25 25.26 -7.39 36.63
N LEU A 26 24.90 -6.09 36.60
CA LEU A 26 25.20 -5.13 37.66
C LEU A 26 23.95 -4.77 38.50
N ALA A 27 22.80 -5.38 38.22
CA ALA A 27 21.56 -5.13 38.93
C ALA A 27 21.45 -6.02 40.18
N PHE A 28 21.79 -5.45 41.34
CA PHE A 28 21.84 -6.21 42.61
C PHE A 28 20.82 -5.75 43.65
N SER A 29 20.18 -4.60 43.52
CA SER A 29 19.12 -4.18 44.46
C SER A 29 17.72 -4.37 43.85
N PHE A 30 16.73 -4.61 44.71
CA PHE A 30 15.32 -4.67 44.28
C PHE A 30 14.89 -3.39 43.54
N LEU A 31 15.35 -2.24 44.02
CA LEU A 31 15.11 -0.94 43.41
C LEU A 31 15.70 -0.85 41.99
N GLN A 32 16.97 -1.25 41.80
CA GLN A 32 17.61 -1.29 40.47
C GLN A 32 16.89 -2.26 39.52
N MET A 33 16.44 -3.42 40.02
CA MET A 33 15.70 -4.39 39.21
C MET A 33 14.34 -3.85 38.76
N ASN A 34 13.61 -3.15 39.63
CA ASN A 34 12.35 -2.51 39.26
C ASN A 34 12.56 -1.36 38.25
N PHE A 35 13.58 -0.53 38.45
CA PHE A 35 13.91 0.52 37.48
C PHE A 35 14.25 -0.07 36.10
N LEU A 36 15.04 -1.14 36.05
CA LEU A 36 15.35 -1.82 34.80
C LEU A 36 14.13 -2.43 34.13
N TYR A 37 13.18 -2.94 34.92
CA TYR A 37 11.92 -3.44 34.39
C TYR A 37 11.15 -2.37 33.62
N ASP A 38 11.03 -1.16 34.17
CA ASP A 38 10.34 -0.05 33.52
C ASP A 38 11.12 0.46 32.30
N ILE A 39 12.45 0.55 32.39
CA ILE A 39 13.32 0.94 31.26
C ILE A 39 13.19 -0.04 30.10
N ILE A 40 13.23 -1.35 30.35
CA ILE A 40 13.10 -2.38 29.31
C ILE A 40 11.73 -2.28 28.62
N LYS A 41 10.65 -2.08 29.39
CA LYS A 41 9.32 -1.85 28.82
C LYS A 41 9.27 -0.62 27.92
N LEU A 42 9.87 0.49 28.37
CA LEU A 42 9.96 1.71 27.59
C LEU A 42 10.73 1.48 26.28
N ILE A 43 11.87 0.79 26.34
CA ILE A 43 12.68 0.41 25.17
C ILE A 43 11.84 -0.42 24.18
N VAL A 44 11.11 -1.44 24.66
CA VAL A 44 10.23 -2.25 23.81
C VAL A 44 9.13 -1.41 23.16
N GLN A 45 8.52 -0.47 23.90
CA GLN A 45 7.52 0.43 23.35
C GLN A 45 8.13 1.37 22.29
N GLN A 46 9.29 1.96 22.57
CA GLN A 46 9.99 2.83 21.61
C GLN A 46 10.40 2.07 20.35
N MET A 47 10.87 0.82 20.47
CA MET A 47 11.17 -0.04 19.31
C MET A 47 9.94 -0.29 18.44
N ARG A 48 8.77 -0.53 19.06
CA ARG A 48 7.50 -0.70 18.34
C ARG A 48 7.10 0.58 17.62
N LEU A 49 7.14 1.73 18.30
CA LEU A 49 6.81 3.03 17.72
C LEU A 49 7.76 3.40 16.57
N TRP A 50 9.05 3.12 16.73
CA TRP A 50 10.05 3.33 15.70
C TRP A 50 9.74 2.51 14.44
N PHE A 51 9.41 1.22 14.60
CA PHE A 51 9.01 0.39 13.46
C PHE A 51 7.69 0.84 12.84
N ASN A 52 6.71 1.23 13.66
CA ASN A 52 5.43 1.74 13.15
C ASN A 52 5.64 2.95 12.23
N LYS A 53 6.53 3.89 12.59
CA LYS A 53 6.88 5.00 11.71
C LYS A 53 7.44 4.54 10.36
N GLN A 54 8.32 3.55 10.36
CA GLN A 54 8.88 2.97 9.12
C GLN A 54 7.79 2.28 8.28
N PHE A 55 6.84 1.61 8.93
CA PHE A 55 5.70 0.98 8.27
C PHE A 55 4.72 2.02 7.69
N ASP A 56 4.46 3.11 8.40
CA ASP A 56 3.62 4.21 7.93
C ASP A 56 4.22 4.88 6.69
N GLU A 57 5.54 5.07 6.67
CA GLU A 57 6.29 5.55 5.49
C GLU A 57 6.12 4.58 4.30
N LEU A 58 6.22 3.26 4.53
CA LEU A 58 5.96 2.24 3.50
C LEU A 58 4.52 2.29 2.99
N MET A 59 3.54 2.46 3.89
CA MET A 59 2.14 2.54 3.53
C MET A 59 1.83 3.80 2.72
N ALA A 60 2.40 4.94 3.08
CA ALA A 60 2.31 6.17 2.30
C ALA A 60 2.95 6.02 0.91
N MET A 61 4.08 5.32 0.81
CA MET A 61 4.65 4.96 -0.49
C MET A 61 3.71 4.07 -1.30
N LYS A 62 3.11 3.03 -0.69
CA LYS A 62 2.15 2.15 -1.37
C LYS A 62 0.98 2.92 -1.95
N LYS A 63 0.37 3.81 -1.18
CA LYS A 63 -0.75 4.65 -1.64
C LYS A 63 -0.38 5.47 -2.87
N ARG A 64 0.81 6.06 -2.88
CA ARG A 64 1.32 6.81 -4.04
C ARG A 64 1.52 5.92 -5.26
N GLU A 65 2.20 4.78 -5.09
CA GLU A 65 2.45 3.86 -6.20
C GLU A 65 1.15 3.28 -6.79
N VAL A 66 0.18 2.92 -5.94
CA VAL A 66 -1.15 2.46 -6.38
C VAL A 66 -1.87 3.53 -7.20
N GLY A 67 -1.80 4.81 -6.80
CA GLY A 67 -2.35 5.92 -7.58
C GLY A 67 -1.67 6.05 -8.96
N LEU A 68 -0.35 5.97 -9.01
CA LEU A 68 0.41 6.00 -10.27
C LEU A 68 0.11 4.79 -11.17
N VAL A 69 -0.10 3.62 -10.59
CA VAL A 69 -0.51 2.41 -11.33
C VAL A 69 -1.89 2.62 -11.94
N ALA A 70 -2.85 3.15 -11.19
CA ALA A 70 -4.21 3.41 -11.69
C ALA A 70 -4.21 4.41 -12.86
N GLU A 71 -3.45 5.50 -12.75
CA GLU A 71 -3.31 6.50 -13.83
C GLU A 71 -2.69 5.88 -15.10
N ARG A 72 -1.60 5.12 -14.93
CA ARG A 72 -0.93 4.44 -16.06
C ARG A 72 -1.79 3.36 -16.68
N ASN A 73 -2.52 2.57 -15.87
CA ASN A 73 -3.45 1.56 -16.35
C ASN A 73 -4.59 2.19 -17.15
N SER A 74 -5.14 3.33 -16.70
CA SER A 74 -6.12 4.10 -17.47
C SER A 74 -5.58 4.52 -18.83
N ARG A 75 -4.34 5.03 -18.88
CA ARG A 75 -3.69 5.40 -20.14
C ARG A 75 -3.45 4.18 -21.04
N LEU A 76 -3.02 3.05 -20.49
CA LEU A 76 -2.82 1.81 -21.25
C LEU A 76 -4.13 1.28 -21.84
N ARG A 77 -5.25 1.37 -21.12
CA ARG A 77 -6.59 1.02 -21.63
C ARG A 77 -6.97 1.91 -22.81
N PHE A 78 -6.77 3.21 -22.68
CA PHE A 78 -6.99 4.16 -23.78
C PHE A 78 -6.15 3.79 -25.02
N ILE A 79 -4.86 3.48 -24.84
CA ILE A 79 -3.99 3.08 -25.95
C ILE A 79 -4.49 1.79 -26.64
N ILE A 80 -4.94 0.80 -25.87
CA ILE A 80 -5.48 -0.45 -26.43
C ILE A 80 -6.76 -0.19 -27.23
N GLU A 81 -7.67 0.63 -26.69
CA GLU A 81 -8.89 1.02 -27.40
C GLU A 81 -8.58 1.75 -28.71
N GLU A 82 -7.63 2.70 -28.67
CA GLU A 82 -7.17 3.43 -29.85
C GLU A 82 -6.53 2.51 -30.89
N LEU A 83 -5.70 1.56 -30.46
CA LEU A 83 -5.11 0.55 -31.35
C LEU A 83 -6.16 -0.34 -32.00
N ASN A 84 -7.22 -0.71 -31.27
CA ASN A 84 -8.34 -1.50 -31.80
C ASN A 84 -9.13 -0.69 -32.84
N LYS A 85 -9.46 0.58 -32.57
CA LYS A 85 -10.11 1.48 -33.55
C LYS A 85 -9.29 1.63 -34.84
N LEU A 86 -7.96 1.75 -34.72
CA LEU A 86 -7.09 1.80 -35.91
C LEU A 86 -7.05 0.46 -36.68
N SER A 87 -7.23 -0.67 -35.98
CA SER A 87 -7.36 -2.00 -36.59
C SER A 87 -8.64 -2.09 -37.44
N ASP A 88 -9.76 -1.61 -36.89
CA ASP A 88 -11.06 -1.55 -37.57
C ASP A 88 -10.99 -0.73 -38.86
N LEU A 89 -10.39 0.46 -38.77
CA LEU A 89 -10.23 1.38 -39.90
C LEU A 89 -9.34 0.82 -41.02
N ARG A 90 -8.53 -0.21 -40.73
CA ARG A 90 -7.69 -0.92 -41.70
C ARG A 90 -8.34 -2.20 -42.22
N GLY A 91 -9.52 -2.56 -41.73
CA GLY A 91 -10.19 -3.83 -42.04
C GLY A 91 -9.49 -5.05 -41.43
N SER A 92 -8.68 -4.87 -40.38
CA SER A 92 -8.02 -5.97 -39.69
C SER A 92 -8.88 -6.46 -38.53
N PHE A 93 -9.26 -7.74 -38.55
CA PHE A 93 -10.11 -8.36 -37.52
C PHE A 93 -9.37 -8.72 -36.22
N HIS A 94 -8.10 -8.35 -36.08
CA HIS A 94 -7.31 -8.68 -34.90
C HIS A 94 -7.46 -7.56 -33.86
N HIS A 95 -8.35 -7.75 -32.89
CA HIS A 95 -8.44 -6.91 -31.71
C HIS A 95 -7.53 -7.42 -30.60
N LEU A 96 -6.87 -6.49 -29.93
CA LEU A 96 -6.08 -6.77 -28.74
C LEU A 96 -7.05 -6.98 -27.57
N LEU A 97 -7.08 -8.20 -27.03
CA LEU A 97 -7.86 -8.58 -25.84
C LEU A 97 -6.97 -8.59 -24.58
N ILE A 98 -6.23 -7.50 -24.36
CA ILE A 98 -5.34 -7.39 -23.20
C ILE A 98 -6.15 -6.91 -22.00
N GLN A 99 -6.27 -7.78 -20.98
CA GLN A 99 -6.96 -7.46 -19.73
C GLN A 99 -6.00 -6.75 -18.76
N ILE A 100 -6.20 -5.45 -18.55
CA ILE A 100 -5.45 -4.66 -17.57
C ILE A 100 -6.15 -4.76 -16.22
N LYS A 101 -5.46 -5.37 -15.25
CA LYS A 101 -5.92 -5.51 -13.87
C LYS A 101 -5.45 -4.34 -13.02
N ASP A 102 -6.39 -3.74 -12.29
CA ASP A 102 -6.07 -2.70 -11.32
C ASP A 102 -5.69 -3.30 -9.96
N PRO A 103 -4.80 -2.63 -9.20
CA PRO A 103 -4.47 -3.04 -7.85
C PRO A 103 -5.67 -2.79 -6.91
N GLU A 104 -6.09 -3.85 -6.23
CA GLU A 104 -7.14 -3.79 -5.22
C GLU A 104 -6.54 -3.82 -3.82
N TRP A 105 -7.09 -3.00 -2.92
CA TRP A 105 -6.73 -3.03 -1.51
C TRP A 105 -7.39 -4.22 -0.84
N ARG A 106 -6.60 -5.07 -0.21
CA ARG A 106 -7.15 -6.13 0.64
C ARG A 106 -7.59 -5.56 1.99
N GLN A 107 -8.59 -6.19 2.59
CA GLN A 107 -9.09 -5.81 3.92
C GLN A 107 -7.98 -5.81 4.99
N GLU A 108 -7.09 -6.80 4.94
CA GLU A 108 -5.94 -6.94 5.85
C GLU A 108 -4.98 -5.74 5.83
N GLU A 109 -4.95 -5.00 4.73
CA GLU A 109 -4.06 -3.85 4.55
C GLU A 109 -4.66 -2.55 5.10
N GLN A 110 -5.92 -2.59 5.52
CA GLN A 110 -6.67 -1.46 6.05
C GLN A 110 -7.04 -1.71 7.51
N PRO A 111 -6.21 -1.30 8.48
CA PRO A 111 -6.44 -1.58 9.90
C PRO A 111 -7.81 -1.10 10.42
N ILE A 112 -8.35 -0.03 9.86
CA ILE A 112 -9.64 0.54 10.25
C ILE A 112 -10.80 -0.42 9.91
N LYS A 113 -10.69 -1.18 8.81
CA LYS A 113 -11.68 -2.17 8.39
C LYS A 113 -11.72 -3.42 9.26
N LEU A 114 -10.68 -3.67 10.08
CA LEU A 114 -10.77 -4.71 11.11
C LEU A 114 -11.68 -4.30 12.28
N ILE A 115 -11.82 -3.00 12.53
CA ILE A 115 -12.57 -2.47 13.68
C ILE A 115 -14.00 -2.11 13.28
N LYS A 116 -14.20 -1.63 12.05
CA LYS A 116 -15.48 -1.19 11.52
C LYS A 116 -15.87 -2.04 10.32
N VAL A 117 -17.08 -2.58 10.38
CA VAL A 117 -17.70 -3.32 9.27
C VAL A 117 -18.45 -2.31 8.40
N ASP A 118 -18.12 -2.26 7.11
CA ASP A 118 -18.85 -1.43 6.16
C ASP A 118 -20.21 -2.09 5.84
N PRO A 119 -21.29 -1.32 5.58
CA PRO A 119 -22.61 -1.88 5.25
C PRO A 119 -22.58 -2.82 4.03
N GLU A 120 -21.67 -2.58 3.10
CA GLU A 120 -21.46 -3.40 1.89
C GLU A 120 -20.89 -4.80 2.20
N GLU A 121 -20.24 -4.99 3.36
CA GLU A 121 -19.74 -6.30 3.80
C GLU A 121 -20.86 -7.17 4.40
N CYS A 122 -22.03 -6.58 4.69
CA CYS A 122 -23.18 -7.26 5.26
C CYS A 122 -24.21 -7.60 4.18
N THR A 123 -24.54 -8.88 4.04
CA THR A 123 -25.59 -9.35 3.10
C THR A 123 -26.99 -8.84 3.46
N ILE A 124 -27.19 -8.45 4.73
CA ILE A 124 -28.49 -8.06 5.27
C ILE A 124 -28.56 -6.52 5.31
N PRO A 125 -29.59 -5.90 4.73
CA PRO A 125 -29.75 -4.46 4.81
C PRO A 125 -29.93 -4.01 6.27
N PRO A 126 -29.36 -2.87 6.67
CA PRO A 126 -29.51 -2.36 8.03
C PRO A 126 -31.00 -2.12 8.33
N TYR A 127 -31.42 -2.46 9.55
CA TYR A 127 -32.78 -2.18 10.00
C TYR A 127 -33.03 -0.67 10.03
N ILE A 128 -34.02 -0.21 9.28
CA ILE A 128 -34.45 1.18 9.26
C ILE A 128 -35.69 1.30 10.14
N SER A 129 -35.62 2.13 11.18
CA SER A 129 -36.80 2.39 12.02
C SER A 129 -37.88 3.16 11.22
N PRO A 130 -39.18 2.93 11.46
CA PRO A 130 -40.25 3.63 10.75
C PRO A 130 -40.18 5.16 10.83
N SER A 131 -39.55 5.69 11.89
CA SER A 131 -39.29 7.13 12.08
C SER A 131 -38.19 7.73 11.20
N GLN A 132 -37.35 6.90 10.57
CA GLN A 132 -36.20 7.32 9.75
C GLN A 132 -36.45 7.25 8.24
N ILE A 133 -37.65 6.87 7.82
CA ILE A 133 -38.05 6.85 6.41
C ILE A 133 -38.23 8.32 5.97
N VAL A 134 -37.14 8.95 5.56
CA VAL A 134 -37.16 10.25 4.90
C VAL A 134 -37.55 10.01 3.45
N ILE A 135 -38.72 10.52 3.05
CA ILE A 135 -39.15 10.54 1.65
C ILE A 135 -38.19 11.47 0.92
N VAL A 136 -37.24 10.88 0.18
CA VAL A 136 -36.30 11.63 -0.64
C VAL A 136 -37.12 12.37 -1.70
N PRO A 137 -37.03 13.72 -1.79
CA PRO A 137 -37.72 14.47 -2.82
C PRO A 137 -37.24 14.00 -4.21
N PRO A 138 -38.11 14.01 -5.23
CA PRO A 138 -37.73 13.57 -6.57
C PRO A 138 -36.51 14.34 -7.05
N ASP A 139 -35.58 13.62 -7.69
CA ASP A 139 -34.36 14.18 -8.25
C ASP A 139 -34.73 15.42 -9.09
N PRO A 140 -34.05 16.57 -8.88
CA PRO A 140 -34.24 17.70 -9.77
C PRO A 140 -33.92 17.19 -11.18
N GLY A 141 -34.86 17.42 -12.11
CA GLY A 141 -34.81 16.91 -13.47
C GLY A 141 -33.49 17.19 -14.22
N PRO A 142 -33.32 16.63 -15.42
CA PRO A 142 -32.05 16.64 -16.14
C PRO A 142 -31.44 18.05 -16.18
N LYS A 143 -30.18 18.16 -15.75
CA LYS A 143 -29.44 19.43 -15.78
C LYS A 143 -29.44 19.97 -17.21
N ASP A 144 -29.76 21.24 -17.36
CA ASP A 144 -29.85 21.89 -18.65
C ASP A 144 -28.43 22.08 -19.23
N ASP A 145 -27.97 21.12 -20.02
CA ASP A 145 -26.64 21.10 -20.65
C ASP A 145 -26.57 22.10 -21.83
N PHE A 146 -26.90 23.36 -21.57
CA PHE A 146 -26.84 24.46 -22.53
C PHE A 146 -25.43 24.59 -23.14
N ARG A 147 -24.39 24.41 -22.31
CA ARG A 147 -22.99 24.50 -22.74
C ARG A 147 -22.62 23.45 -23.78
N GLU A 148 -23.03 22.20 -23.59
CA GLU A 148 -22.72 21.12 -24.53
C GLU A 148 -23.51 21.25 -25.83
N ARG A 149 -24.78 21.67 -25.74
CA ARG A 149 -25.59 22.01 -26.92
C ARG A 149 -24.99 23.14 -27.74
N ALA A 150 -24.62 24.24 -27.10
CA ALA A 150 -24.04 25.40 -27.78
C ALA A 150 -22.69 25.07 -28.44
N LEU A 151 -21.86 24.22 -27.82
CA LEU A 151 -20.60 23.78 -28.40
C LEU A 151 -20.81 22.87 -29.63
N ASN A 152 -21.79 21.97 -29.58
CA ASN A 152 -22.20 21.15 -30.72
C ASN A 152 -22.70 22.00 -31.89
N GLU A 153 -23.46 23.06 -31.61
CA GLU A 153 -24.06 23.92 -32.64
C GLU A 153 -23.06 24.91 -33.25
N MET A 154 -22.07 25.39 -32.48
CA MET A 154 -21.11 26.41 -32.94
C MET A 154 -19.77 25.87 -33.47
N MET A 155 -19.33 24.68 -33.02
CA MET A 155 -18.01 24.13 -33.36
C MET A 155 -18.00 22.61 -33.56
N ASP A 156 -19.12 22.00 -33.97
CA ASP A 156 -19.29 20.54 -34.10
C ASP A 156 -18.86 19.76 -32.84
N GLY A 157 -18.94 20.41 -31.65
CA GLY A 157 -18.64 19.78 -30.37
C GLY A 157 -17.17 19.75 -29.94
N VAL A 158 -16.22 20.30 -30.72
CA VAL A 158 -14.78 20.22 -30.40
C VAL A 158 -14.07 21.55 -30.61
N LEU A 159 -13.43 22.06 -29.54
CA LEU A 159 -12.73 23.35 -29.52
C LEU A 159 -11.42 23.35 -30.34
N GLU A 160 -10.69 22.22 -30.36
CA GLU A 160 -9.45 22.05 -31.13
C GLU A 160 -9.46 20.74 -31.91
N LYS A 161 -9.22 20.81 -33.23
CA LYS A 161 -9.12 19.61 -34.07
C LYS A 161 -7.81 18.87 -33.76
N LEU A 162 -7.91 17.85 -32.91
CA LEU A 162 -6.81 16.95 -32.63
C LEU A 162 -6.47 16.12 -33.87
N TRP A 163 -5.22 16.16 -34.32
CA TRP A 163 -4.75 15.43 -35.51
C TRP A 163 -5.09 13.93 -35.45
N HIS A 164 -4.99 13.29 -34.27
CA HIS A 164 -5.31 11.88 -34.10
C HIS A 164 -6.80 11.56 -34.25
N GLU A 165 -7.70 12.52 -34.02
CA GLU A 165 -9.14 12.37 -34.30
C GLU A 165 -9.43 12.57 -35.80
N GLU A 166 -8.72 13.51 -36.43
CA GLU A 166 -8.88 13.78 -37.85
C GLU A 166 -8.53 12.56 -38.69
N ILE A 167 -7.44 11.85 -38.35
CA ILE A 167 -7.02 10.65 -39.10
C ILE A 167 -8.01 9.49 -38.99
N LYS A 168 -8.89 9.48 -37.98
CA LYS A 168 -9.91 8.43 -37.81
C LYS A 168 -11.10 8.61 -38.75
N LYS A 169 -11.41 9.84 -39.14
CA LYS A 169 -12.53 10.15 -40.05
C LYS A 169 -12.30 9.50 -41.43
N PRO A 170 -13.32 8.84 -42.03
CA PRO A 170 -13.23 8.33 -43.38
C PRO A 170 -13.14 9.48 -44.38
N ILE A 171 -12.38 9.29 -45.46
CA ILE A 171 -12.34 10.26 -46.56
C ILE A 171 -13.60 10.05 -47.42
N PRO A 172 -14.38 11.10 -47.70
CA PRO A 172 -15.57 10.97 -48.54
C PRO A 172 -15.16 10.52 -49.94
N LYS A 173 -15.85 9.50 -50.45
CA LYS A 173 -15.66 9.03 -51.83
C LYS A 173 -16.15 10.11 -52.79
N PRO A 174 -15.45 10.35 -53.91
CA PRO A 174 -15.91 11.29 -54.93
C PRO A 174 -17.23 10.79 -55.56
N GLN A 175 -18.11 11.70 -55.96
CA GLN A 175 -19.43 11.36 -56.52
C GLN A 175 -19.34 10.43 -57.74
N CYS A 176 -18.31 10.59 -58.58
CA CYS A 176 -18.07 9.70 -59.72
C CYS A 176 -17.87 8.22 -59.36
N MET A 177 -17.38 7.91 -58.15
CA MET A 177 -17.25 6.53 -57.65
C MET A 177 -18.55 5.98 -57.05
N LEU A 178 -19.54 6.83 -56.79
CA LEU A 178 -20.84 6.46 -56.23
C LEU A 178 -21.90 6.32 -57.33
N ASP A 179 -21.86 7.19 -58.34
CA ASP A 179 -22.95 7.36 -59.30
C ASP A 179 -22.65 6.76 -60.70
N LYS A 180 -21.38 6.53 -61.05
CA LYS A 180 -20.97 6.08 -62.40
C LYS A 180 -20.14 4.80 -62.36
N GLU A 181 -20.33 3.95 -63.38
CA GLU A 181 -19.48 2.78 -63.59
C GLU A 181 -18.07 3.19 -64.08
N PRO A 182 -17.01 2.42 -63.75
CA PRO A 182 -15.62 2.76 -64.07
C PRO A 182 -15.34 3.00 -65.56
N GLU A 183 -16.15 2.41 -66.43
CA GLU A 183 -16.02 2.51 -67.90
C GLU A 183 -16.48 3.88 -68.43
N ASN A 184 -17.27 4.62 -67.67
CA ASN A 184 -17.85 5.92 -68.05
C ASN A 184 -17.19 7.12 -67.35
N TRP A 185 -15.95 6.96 -66.86
CA TRP A 185 -15.22 8.05 -66.21
C TRP A 185 -14.65 9.02 -67.24
N ASN A 186 -14.99 10.31 -67.11
CA ASN A 186 -14.38 11.38 -67.88
C ASN A 186 -13.00 11.76 -67.30
N GLU A 187 -12.22 12.54 -68.04
CA GLU A 187 -10.87 12.99 -67.62
C GLU A 187 -10.88 13.76 -66.28
N ASP A 188 -11.94 14.54 -66.02
CA ASP A 188 -12.17 15.21 -64.74
C ASP A 188 -12.53 14.24 -63.61
N ASP A 189 -13.29 13.17 -63.92
CA ASP A 189 -13.64 12.12 -62.96
C ASP A 189 -12.38 11.33 -62.55
N LEU A 190 -11.50 11.03 -63.51
CA LEU A 190 -10.20 10.41 -63.27
C LEU A 190 -9.31 11.26 -62.36
N ARG A 191 -9.27 12.59 -62.56
CA ARG A 191 -8.50 13.50 -61.68
C ARG A 191 -9.01 13.46 -60.24
N LEU A 192 -10.34 13.47 -60.04
CA LEU A 192 -10.95 13.38 -58.71
C LEU A 192 -10.67 12.03 -58.02
N VAL A 193 -10.61 10.95 -58.78
CA VAL A 193 -10.22 9.61 -58.30
C VAL A 193 -8.77 9.59 -57.85
N PHE A 194 -7.83 10.11 -58.68
CA PHE A 194 -6.42 10.20 -58.30
C PHE A 194 -6.19 11.03 -57.04
N ASP A 195 -6.87 12.18 -56.93
CA ASP A 195 -6.81 13.03 -55.73
C ASP A 195 -7.36 12.32 -54.49
N TYR A 196 -8.44 11.55 -54.64
CA TYR A 196 -9.01 10.74 -53.57
C TYR A 196 -8.03 9.64 -53.13
N GLU A 197 -7.46 8.88 -54.06
CA GLU A 197 -6.49 7.82 -53.76
C GLU A 197 -5.23 8.36 -53.09
N ALA A 198 -4.72 9.51 -53.54
CA ALA A 198 -3.59 10.19 -52.92
C ALA A 198 -3.91 10.59 -51.46
N LYS A 199 -5.10 11.15 -51.22
CA LYS A 199 -5.57 11.50 -49.86
C LYS A 199 -5.72 10.26 -48.97
N VAL A 200 -6.26 9.16 -49.51
CA VAL A 200 -6.41 7.88 -48.78
C VAL A 200 -5.05 7.31 -48.42
N LYS A 201 -4.09 7.33 -49.35
CA LYS A 201 -2.73 6.85 -49.11
C LYS A 201 -2.03 7.67 -48.02
N PHE A 202 -2.06 9.00 -48.14
CA PHE A 202 -1.50 9.90 -47.12
C PHE A 202 -2.13 9.65 -45.74
N ARG A 203 -3.45 9.50 -45.68
CA ARG A 203 -4.17 9.23 -44.45
C ARG A 203 -3.78 7.89 -43.81
N ASN A 204 -3.56 6.86 -44.62
CA ASN A 204 -3.09 5.55 -44.12
C ASN A 204 -1.64 5.62 -43.61
N GLU A 205 -0.77 6.40 -44.24
CA GLU A 205 0.58 6.65 -43.74
C GLU A 205 0.57 7.36 -42.38
N GLU A 206 -0.30 8.36 -42.20
CA GLU A 206 -0.49 9.05 -40.92
C GLU A 206 -1.05 8.11 -39.83
N ARG A 207 -2.00 7.22 -40.18
CA ARG A 207 -2.50 6.18 -39.27
C ARG A 207 -1.40 5.21 -38.83
N ASP A 208 -0.52 4.80 -39.76
CA ASP A 208 0.61 3.92 -39.45
C ASP A 208 1.65 4.63 -38.56
N LYS A 209 1.88 5.94 -38.75
CA LYS A 209 2.69 6.75 -37.82
C LYS A 209 2.08 6.79 -36.43
N TYR A 210 0.79 7.11 -36.31
CA TYR A 210 0.09 7.15 -35.02
C TYR A 210 0.12 5.79 -34.32
N ARG A 211 -0.14 4.70 -35.05
CA ARG A 211 -0.03 3.34 -34.54
C ARG A 211 1.37 3.05 -33.98
N LYS A 212 2.44 3.41 -34.69
CA LYS A 212 3.83 3.22 -34.21
C LYS A 212 4.09 4.03 -32.93
N MET A 213 3.57 5.26 -32.85
CA MET A 213 3.66 6.08 -31.65
C MET A 213 2.95 5.43 -30.46
N LEU A 214 1.73 4.91 -30.65
CA LEU A 214 0.97 4.22 -29.62
C LEU A 214 1.68 2.94 -29.13
N HIS A 215 2.27 2.15 -30.03
CA HIS A 215 3.06 0.97 -29.63
C HIS A 215 4.30 1.34 -28.81
N ALA A 216 5.01 2.40 -29.19
CA ALA A 216 6.16 2.89 -28.45
C ALA A 216 5.76 3.43 -27.06
N GLU A 217 4.64 4.17 -26.99
CA GLU A 217 4.09 4.66 -25.73
C GLU A 217 3.67 3.50 -24.82
N TYR A 218 2.95 2.51 -25.36
CA TYR A 218 2.55 1.30 -24.63
C TYR A 218 3.76 0.57 -24.04
N ALA A 219 4.78 0.32 -24.85
CA ALA A 219 6.00 -0.37 -24.41
C ALA A 219 6.70 0.40 -23.28
N LYS A 220 6.83 1.72 -23.42
CA LYS A 220 7.45 2.58 -22.41
C LYS A 220 6.64 2.61 -21.11
N LEU A 221 5.32 2.78 -21.18
CA LEU A 221 4.44 2.81 -20.01
C LEU A 221 4.44 1.46 -19.28
N SER A 222 4.35 0.35 -20.02
CA SER A 222 4.39 -1.00 -19.46
C SER A 222 5.71 -1.27 -18.75
N GLN A 223 6.84 -0.87 -19.36
CA GLN A 223 8.16 -1.00 -18.74
C GLN A 223 8.27 -0.18 -17.44
N VAL A 224 7.92 1.11 -17.48
CA VAL A 224 8.00 2.00 -16.30
C VAL A 224 7.08 1.50 -15.18
N LEU A 225 5.89 1.02 -15.53
CA LEU A 225 4.94 0.42 -14.60
C LEU A 225 5.56 -0.81 -13.90
N ASN A 226 6.10 -1.75 -14.67
CA ASN A 226 6.70 -2.96 -14.14
C ASN A 226 7.92 -2.65 -13.26
N GLU A 227 8.79 -1.73 -13.68
CA GLU A 227 9.92 -1.27 -12.87
C GLU A 227 9.48 -0.66 -11.53
N GLY A 228 8.42 0.15 -11.54
CA GLY A 228 7.85 0.73 -10.32
C GLY A 228 7.34 -0.35 -9.35
N ILE A 229 6.61 -1.34 -9.87
CA ILE A 229 6.09 -2.47 -9.10
C ILE A 229 7.23 -3.28 -8.48
N VAL A 230 8.26 -3.63 -9.27
CA VAL A 230 9.41 -4.40 -8.79
C VAL A 230 10.16 -3.62 -7.70
N LYS A 231 10.42 -2.32 -7.91
CA LYS A 231 11.08 -1.46 -6.92
C LYS A 231 10.29 -1.38 -5.61
N PHE A 232 8.96 -1.24 -5.70
CA PHE A 232 8.11 -1.23 -4.51
C PHE A 232 8.14 -2.58 -3.77
N ASN A 233 8.03 -3.70 -4.50
CA ASN A 233 8.09 -5.04 -3.93
C ASN A 233 9.42 -5.30 -3.20
N MET A 234 10.54 -4.80 -3.74
CA MET A 234 11.84 -4.84 -3.05
C MET A 234 11.81 -4.07 -1.73
N LYS A 235 11.23 -2.86 -1.70
CA LYS A 235 11.08 -2.09 -0.45
C LYS A 235 10.21 -2.80 0.59
N VAL A 236 9.16 -3.50 0.15
CA VAL A 236 8.33 -4.33 1.04
C VAL A 236 9.17 -5.45 1.65
N LYS A 237 9.95 -6.17 0.82
CA LYS A 237 10.87 -7.21 1.29
C LYS A 237 11.90 -6.67 2.29
N ASP A 238 12.50 -5.53 2.02
CA ASP A 238 13.48 -4.90 2.91
C ASP A 238 12.84 -4.50 4.25
N THR A 239 11.62 -3.98 4.21
CA THR A 239 10.87 -3.63 5.42
C THR A 239 10.50 -4.86 6.23
N TRP A 240 10.15 -5.97 5.57
CA TRP A 240 9.93 -7.26 6.22
C TRP A 240 11.19 -7.77 6.93
N LEU A 241 12.35 -7.70 6.27
CA LEU A 241 13.62 -8.06 6.90
C LEU A 241 13.95 -7.17 8.11
N LYS A 242 13.67 -5.86 8.02
CA LYS A 242 13.80 -4.93 9.15
C LYS A 242 12.84 -5.32 10.29
N LYS A 243 11.61 -5.71 9.99
CA LYS A 243 10.63 -6.19 10.98
C LYS A 243 11.16 -7.39 11.75
N LEU A 244 11.68 -8.41 11.06
CA LEU A 244 12.29 -9.58 11.71
C LEU A 244 13.44 -9.20 12.64
N LYS A 245 14.29 -8.26 12.22
CA LYS A 245 15.39 -7.76 13.08
C LYS A 245 14.86 -7.03 14.31
N VAL A 246 13.86 -6.16 14.16
CA VAL A 246 13.21 -5.45 15.28
C VAL A 246 12.56 -6.43 16.25
N ASP A 247 11.86 -7.44 15.74
CA ASP A 247 11.21 -8.47 16.57
C ASP A 247 12.22 -9.32 17.32
N SER A 248 13.36 -9.63 16.69
CA SER A 248 14.48 -10.29 17.37
C SER A 248 15.01 -9.44 18.54
N VAL A 249 15.18 -8.13 18.35
CA VAL A 249 15.60 -7.20 19.42
C VAL A 249 14.55 -7.14 20.53
N ILE A 250 13.26 -7.00 20.18
CA ILE A 250 12.17 -7.00 21.17
C ILE A 250 12.14 -8.32 21.95
N GLY A 251 12.35 -9.45 21.27
CA GLY A 251 12.48 -10.76 21.90
C GLY A 251 13.65 -10.84 22.87
N GLN A 252 14.81 -10.30 22.50
CA GLN A 252 15.99 -10.20 23.38
C GLN A 252 15.69 -9.37 24.64
N GLU A 253 15.07 -8.20 24.50
CA GLU A 253 14.70 -7.36 25.65
C GLU A 253 13.66 -8.02 26.55
N ASN A 254 12.67 -8.70 25.99
CA ASN A 254 11.69 -9.47 26.76
C ASN A 254 12.36 -10.63 27.51
N LEU A 255 13.32 -11.32 26.89
CA LEU A 255 14.08 -12.38 27.55
C LEU A 255 14.92 -11.82 28.71
N ASN A 256 15.56 -10.67 28.52
CA ASN A 256 16.28 -9.96 29.58
C ASN A 256 15.35 -9.65 30.76
N LEU A 257 14.14 -9.19 30.48
CA LEU A 257 13.10 -8.93 31.48
C LEU A 257 12.72 -10.19 32.27
N MET A 258 12.50 -11.31 31.58
CA MET A 258 12.13 -12.58 32.23
C MET A 258 13.26 -13.11 33.11
N ARG A 259 14.51 -13.00 32.66
CA ARG A 259 15.69 -13.36 33.47
C ARG A 259 15.81 -12.49 34.71
N LEU A 260 15.58 -11.19 34.60
CA LEU A 260 15.60 -10.26 35.73
C LEU A 260 14.54 -10.61 36.78
N ARG A 261 13.32 -10.90 36.32
CA ARG A 261 12.21 -11.36 37.20
C ARG A 261 12.54 -12.67 37.89
N ARG A 262 13.13 -13.63 37.16
CA ARG A 262 13.54 -14.91 37.73
C ARG A 262 14.59 -14.74 38.82
N ALA A 263 15.64 -13.96 38.55
CA ALA A 263 16.68 -13.67 39.53
C ALA A 263 16.12 -12.96 40.79
N ASN A 264 15.12 -12.08 40.63
CA ASN A 264 14.47 -11.45 41.77
C ASN A 264 13.64 -12.46 42.59
N LEU A 265 12.90 -13.35 41.93
CA LEU A 265 12.13 -14.41 42.59
C LEU A 265 13.04 -15.35 43.40
N ASP A 266 14.11 -15.86 42.79
CA ASP A 266 15.05 -16.78 43.45
C ASP A 266 15.67 -16.15 44.72
N ARG A 267 15.87 -14.82 44.70
CA ARG A 267 16.33 -14.05 45.87
C ARG A 267 15.28 -13.91 46.96
N LEU A 268 14.02 -13.67 46.60
CA LEU A 268 12.93 -13.61 47.57
C LEU A 268 12.77 -14.97 48.25
N GLU A 269 12.74 -16.05 47.48
CA GLU A 269 12.68 -17.42 48.02
C GLU A 269 13.88 -17.75 48.93
N SER A 270 15.07 -17.28 48.57
CA SER A 270 16.28 -17.46 49.39
C SER A 270 16.21 -16.65 50.68
N ALA A 271 15.66 -15.43 50.64
CA ALA A 271 15.51 -14.57 51.80
C ALA A 271 14.48 -15.13 52.79
N GLU A 272 13.35 -15.63 52.30
CA GLU A 272 12.32 -16.32 53.10
C GLU A 272 12.91 -17.53 53.82
N LYS A 273 13.62 -18.40 53.09
CA LYS A 273 14.32 -19.56 53.70
C LYS A 273 15.33 -19.16 54.77
N LEU A 274 16.07 -18.05 54.56
CA LEU A 274 17.02 -17.55 55.55
C LEU A 274 16.31 -17.03 56.82
N GLU A 275 15.13 -16.44 56.68
CA GLU A 275 14.33 -15.95 57.79
C GLU A 275 13.72 -17.11 58.61
N ASP A 276 13.24 -18.15 57.94
CA ASP A 276 12.81 -19.40 58.58
C ASP A 276 13.93 -20.05 59.39
N LEU A 277 15.13 -20.18 58.79
CA LEU A 277 16.31 -20.73 59.46
C LEU A 277 16.71 -19.90 60.69
N ARG A 278 16.59 -18.57 60.62
CA ARG A 278 16.87 -17.68 61.77
C ARG A 278 15.85 -17.89 62.89
N CYS A 279 14.57 -18.02 62.55
CA CYS A 279 13.50 -18.34 63.52
C CYS A 279 13.78 -19.67 64.21
N ASP A 280 14.15 -20.71 63.46
CA ASP A 280 14.45 -22.02 64.02
C ASP A 280 15.71 -22.02 64.90
N GLN A 281 16.75 -21.29 64.51
CA GLN A 281 17.92 -21.09 65.36
C GLN A 281 17.56 -20.38 66.67
N GLN A 282 16.67 -19.39 66.63
CA GLN A 282 16.24 -18.66 67.81
C GLN A 282 15.40 -19.55 68.75
N ARG A 283 14.49 -20.37 68.18
CA ARG A 283 13.75 -21.39 68.93
C ARG A 283 14.68 -22.39 69.60
N ASN A 284 15.65 -22.92 68.86
CA ASN A 284 16.64 -23.87 69.40
C ASN A 284 17.44 -23.25 70.54
N LYS A 285 17.92 -22.00 70.41
CA LYS A 285 18.61 -21.28 71.49
C LYS A 285 17.73 -21.11 72.73
N GLN A 286 16.45 -20.79 72.55
CA GLN A 286 15.49 -20.71 73.66
C GLN A 286 15.32 -22.07 74.34
N HIS A 287 15.15 -23.16 73.57
CA HIS A 287 15.06 -24.52 74.10
C HIS A 287 16.30 -24.90 74.93
N TYR A 288 17.51 -24.67 74.42
CA TYR A 288 18.75 -24.94 75.17
C TYR A 288 18.86 -24.10 76.43
N SER A 289 18.47 -22.82 76.38
CA SER A 289 18.47 -21.94 77.56
C SER A 289 17.49 -22.44 78.63
N THR A 290 16.27 -22.85 78.25
CA THR A 290 15.31 -23.44 79.19
C THR A 290 15.79 -24.76 79.77
N TYR A 291 16.41 -25.63 78.96
CA TYR A 291 16.95 -26.91 79.40
C TYR A 291 18.08 -26.73 80.43
N ASN A 292 19.01 -25.82 80.16
CA ASN A 292 20.10 -25.50 81.09
C ASN A 292 19.59 -24.88 82.41
N LEU A 293 18.53 -24.05 82.35
CA LEU A 293 17.91 -23.50 83.55
C LEU A 293 17.28 -24.60 84.42
N LEU A 294 16.63 -25.60 83.79
CA LEU A 294 16.03 -26.74 84.48
C LEU A 294 17.08 -27.65 85.12
N LEU A 295 18.25 -27.83 84.48
CA LEU A 295 19.37 -28.60 85.04
C LEU A 295 20.11 -27.90 86.19
N SER A 296 19.97 -26.58 86.30
CA SER A 296 20.60 -25.76 87.35
C SER A 296 19.77 -25.62 88.64
N LYS A 297 18.57 -26.23 88.69
CA LYS A 297 17.69 -26.29 89.86
C LYS A 297 17.67 -27.70 90.42
#